data_AF-A0A4Q9VH38-F1
#
_entry.id   AF-A0A4Q9VH38-F1
#
_cell.length_a   1.000
_cell.length_b   1.000
_cell.length_c   1.000
_cell.angle_alpha   90.00
_cell.angle_beta   90.00
_cell.angle_gamma   90.00
#
_symmetry.space_group_name_H-M   'P 1'
#
loop_
_entity.id
_entity.type
_entity.pdbx_description
1 polymer ?
#
loop_
_entity_poly.entity_id
_entity_poly.type
_entity_poly.pdbx_seq_one_letter_code
_entity_poly.pdbx_strand_id
1 'polypeptide(L)'
;MRMFVTSSALILLGLVPALADGTYQGASSVAGGRDPVCAGVTAMTASVSGSSIELIGAVYEGAEETGTGTVKADGSFTATKPGKKGTVTFNGRVTAHSVTAQWKGPDCWGAIDLTK
;
A
#
# COMPACT_ATOMS: atom_id res chain seq x y z
N MET A 1 -8.75 -25.36 -53.18
CA MET A 1 -8.19 -24.03 -52.82
C MET A 1 -7.93 -24.06 -51.32
N ARG A 2 -6.65 -23.92 -50.93
CA ARG A 2 -6.19 -23.90 -49.53
C ARG A 2 -6.48 -22.53 -48.92
N MET A 3 -7.02 -22.48 -47.71
CA MET A 3 -6.81 -21.35 -46.82
C MET A 3 -6.43 -21.88 -45.44
N PHE A 4 -5.14 -21.76 -45.15
CA PHE A 4 -4.60 -21.80 -43.80
C PHE A 4 -5.04 -20.50 -43.11
N VAL A 5 -5.63 -20.61 -41.92
CA VAL A 5 -5.68 -19.48 -40.99
C VAL A 5 -5.03 -19.96 -39.70
N THR A 6 -3.72 -19.79 -39.66
CA THR A 6 -2.94 -19.78 -38.42
C THR A 6 -3.36 -18.55 -37.63
N SER A 7 -4.21 -18.74 -36.61
CA SER A 7 -4.44 -17.70 -35.61
C SER A 7 -3.23 -17.64 -34.70
N SER A 8 -2.40 -16.63 -34.95
CA SER A 8 -1.28 -16.24 -34.14
C SER A 8 -1.72 -15.94 -32.70
N ALA A 9 -0.98 -16.51 -31.76
CA ALA A 9 -1.07 -16.26 -30.34
C ALA A 9 -0.85 -14.76 -30.04
N LEU A 10 -1.80 -14.12 -29.34
CA LEU A 10 -1.49 -12.94 -28.53
C LEU A 10 -0.99 -13.43 -27.17
N ILE A 11 0.33 -13.50 -27.03
CA ILE A 11 0.97 -13.50 -25.71
C ILE A 11 0.83 -12.08 -25.17
N LEU A 12 -0.15 -11.88 -24.28
CA LEU A 12 -0.20 -10.71 -23.41
C LEU A 12 1.04 -10.76 -22.51
N LEU A 13 2.09 -10.04 -22.90
CA LEU A 13 3.19 -9.65 -22.03
C LEU A 13 2.59 -8.83 -20.88
N GLY A 14 2.24 -9.50 -19.79
CA GLY A 14 1.95 -8.86 -18.52
C GLY A 14 3.22 -8.18 -18.03
N LEU A 15 3.40 -6.90 -18.40
CA LEU A 15 4.36 -6.02 -17.74
C LEU A 15 3.84 -5.75 -16.32
N VAL A 16 4.35 -6.55 -15.41
CA VAL A 16 4.19 -6.44 -13.95
C VAL A 16 5.01 -5.23 -13.43
N PRO A 17 4.86 -4.81 -12.16
CA PRO A 17 4.52 -3.46 -11.67
C PRO A 17 5.65 -2.40 -11.70
N ALA A 18 6.64 -2.50 -12.58
CA ALA A 18 7.83 -1.64 -12.61
C ALA A 18 7.55 -0.11 -12.75
N LEU A 19 6.33 0.29 -13.12
CA LEU A 19 5.93 1.69 -13.19
C LEU A 19 5.66 2.33 -11.81
N ALA A 20 5.52 1.52 -10.76
CA ALA A 20 5.17 1.97 -9.41
C ALA A 20 6.37 2.04 -8.45
N ASP A 21 7.58 1.67 -8.88
CA ASP A 21 8.75 1.68 -8.01
C ASP A 21 9.12 3.10 -7.59
N GLY A 22 9.44 3.29 -6.32
CA GLY A 22 9.90 4.57 -5.77
C GLY A 22 9.42 4.86 -4.36
N THR A 23 9.74 6.06 -3.90
CA THR A 23 9.40 6.56 -2.57
C THR A 23 8.21 7.50 -2.67
N TYR A 24 7.24 7.33 -1.79
CA TYR A 24 6.04 8.14 -1.68
C TYR A 24 5.98 8.75 -0.30
N GLN A 25 5.65 10.02 -0.20
CA GLN A 25 5.58 10.77 1.05
C GLN A 25 4.21 11.41 1.22
N GLY A 26 3.76 11.53 2.45
CA GLY A 26 2.49 12.15 2.77
C GLY A 26 2.18 11.94 4.23
N ALA A 27 0.92 11.65 4.52
CA ALA A 27 0.48 11.49 5.89
C ALA A 27 -0.47 10.30 6.09
N SER A 28 -0.39 9.72 7.29
CA SER A 28 -1.47 8.95 7.87
C SER A 28 -2.40 9.88 8.62
N SER A 29 -3.69 9.70 8.44
CA SER A 29 -4.74 10.41 9.17
C SER A 29 -5.59 9.42 9.94
N VAL A 30 -5.90 9.73 11.20
CA VAL A 30 -6.84 8.92 11.99
C VAL A 30 -8.26 9.37 11.69
N ALA A 31 -9.10 8.43 11.25
CA ALA A 31 -10.50 8.68 10.93
C ALA A 31 -11.45 8.33 12.10
N GLY A 32 -10.97 7.58 13.09
CA GLY A 32 -11.71 7.30 14.31
C GLY A 32 -11.05 6.22 15.17
N GLY A 33 -11.65 6.02 16.33
CA GLY A 33 -11.19 5.06 17.32
C GLY A 33 -11.97 5.15 18.62
N ARG A 34 -11.69 4.23 19.54
CA ARG A 34 -12.29 4.25 20.89
C ARG A 34 -11.39 4.88 21.96
N ASP A 35 -10.12 5.08 21.62
CA ASP A 35 -9.09 5.61 22.52
C ASP A 35 -8.79 7.08 22.15
N PRO A 36 -8.64 7.99 23.13
CA PRO A 36 -8.21 9.37 22.91
C PRO A 36 -6.93 9.51 22.05
N VAL A 37 -6.05 8.51 22.04
CA VAL A 37 -4.83 8.51 21.20
C VAL A 37 -5.12 8.30 19.70
N CYS A 38 -6.36 7.94 19.35
CA CYS A 38 -6.81 7.78 17.97
C CYS A 38 -7.17 9.14 17.35
N ALA A 39 -6.21 10.07 17.33
CA ALA A 39 -6.37 11.38 16.73
C ALA A 39 -5.06 11.86 16.09
N GLY A 40 -5.19 12.76 15.14
CA GLY A 40 -4.07 13.46 14.52
C GLY A 40 -3.68 12.93 13.15
N VAL A 41 -2.61 13.55 12.65
CA VAL A 41 -2.02 13.30 11.34
C VAL A 41 -0.52 13.13 11.55
N THR A 42 0.04 12.02 11.07
CA THR A 42 1.45 11.68 11.21
C THR A 42 2.12 11.55 9.85
N ALA A 43 3.33 12.07 9.72
CA ALA A 43 4.11 11.93 8.50
C ALA A 43 4.42 10.46 8.24
N MET A 44 4.30 10.05 6.97
CA MET A 44 4.48 8.68 6.57
C MET A 44 5.11 8.60 5.19
N THR A 45 5.90 7.55 5.00
CA THR A 45 6.59 7.26 3.74
C THR A 45 6.30 5.82 3.32
N ALA A 46 6.10 5.59 2.02
CA ALA A 46 6.08 4.26 1.45
C ALA A 46 7.25 4.08 0.47
N SER A 47 7.90 2.92 0.52
CA SER A 47 8.91 2.51 -0.47
C SER A 47 8.36 1.32 -1.22
N VAL A 48 8.24 1.43 -2.55
CA VAL A 48 7.76 0.35 -3.42
C VAL A 48 8.91 -0.09 -4.31
N SER A 49 9.15 -1.41 -4.35
CA SER A 49 10.17 -2.03 -5.19
C SER A 49 9.66 -3.38 -5.70
N GLY A 50 9.37 -3.45 -6.99
CA GLY A 50 8.72 -4.58 -7.62
C GLY A 50 7.39 -4.91 -6.95
N SER A 51 7.28 -6.13 -6.42
CA SER A 51 6.09 -6.62 -5.72
C SER A 51 6.10 -6.32 -4.22
N SER A 52 7.06 -5.55 -3.71
CA SER A 52 7.21 -5.28 -2.28
C SER A 52 6.85 -3.85 -1.94
N ILE A 53 6.22 -3.65 -0.78
CA ILE A 53 5.96 -2.32 -0.21
C ILE A 53 6.40 -2.28 1.25
N GLU A 54 7.09 -1.21 1.63
CA GLU A 54 7.46 -0.88 2.99
C GLU A 54 6.77 0.41 3.42
N LEU A 55 6.27 0.46 4.66
CA LEU A 55 5.50 1.55 5.24
C LEU A 55 6.23 2.09 6.48
N ILE A 56 6.84 3.26 6.34
CA ILE A 56 7.77 3.88 7.30
C ILE A 56 7.13 5.10 7.95
N GLY A 57 7.36 5.31 9.24
CA GLY A 57 6.76 6.39 10.03
C GLY A 57 5.59 5.93 10.87
N ALA A 58 5.14 6.76 11.81
CA ALA A 58 4.03 6.42 12.70
C ALA A 58 2.68 6.45 11.97
N VAL A 59 1.77 5.54 12.32
CA VAL A 59 0.37 5.55 11.83
C VAL A 59 -0.56 6.24 12.84
N TYR A 60 -0.25 6.05 14.12
CA TYR A 60 -0.72 6.69 15.34
C TYR A 60 0.30 6.37 16.45
N GLU A 61 0.17 6.94 17.66
CA GLU A 61 1.12 6.71 18.75
C GLU A 61 1.39 5.21 19.01
N GLY A 62 2.65 4.80 18.92
CA GLY A 62 3.09 3.43 19.22
C GLY A 62 3.10 2.44 18.04
N ALA A 63 2.83 2.88 16.81
CA ALA A 63 3.04 2.08 15.59
C ALA A 63 4.20 2.65 14.77
N GLU A 64 5.41 2.64 15.33
CA GLU A 64 6.60 3.30 14.78
C GLU A 64 7.48 2.39 13.91
N GLU A 65 7.39 1.07 14.13
CA GLU A 65 8.15 0.05 13.39
C GLU A 65 7.77 -0.01 11.92
N THR A 66 8.67 -0.38 11.02
CA THR A 66 8.37 -0.50 9.59
C THR A 66 7.31 -1.59 9.31
N GLY A 67 6.29 -1.24 8.55
CA GLY A 67 5.31 -2.20 8.03
C GLY A 67 5.73 -2.73 6.67
N THR A 68 5.34 -3.95 6.33
CA THR A 68 5.69 -4.58 5.04
C THR A 68 4.49 -5.27 4.42
N GLY A 69 4.49 -5.40 3.10
CA GLY A 69 3.42 -6.02 2.35
C GLY A 69 3.80 -6.40 0.93
N THR A 70 2.82 -6.96 0.22
CA THR A 70 2.98 -7.39 -1.17
C THR A 70 2.03 -6.61 -2.08
N VAL A 71 2.59 -6.02 -3.13
CA VAL A 71 1.88 -5.36 -4.22
C VAL A 71 1.59 -6.38 -5.32
N LYS A 72 0.32 -6.51 -5.68
CA LYS A 72 -0.13 -7.38 -6.76
C LYS A 72 0.05 -6.69 -8.12
N ALA A 73 -0.03 -7.48 -9.18
CA ALA A 73 0.10 -6.99 -10.56
C ALA A 73 -0.93 -5.90 -10.93
N ASP A 74 -2.10 -5.91 -10.31
CA ASP A 74 -3.14 -4.90 -10.51
C ASP A 74 -2.91 -3.61 -9.71
N GLY A 75 -1.83 -3.53 -8.93
CA GLY A 75 -1.48 -2.41 -8.05
C GLY A 75 -2.16 -2.46 -6.67
N SER A 76 -3.04 -3.41 -6.39
CA SER A 76 -3.58 -3.59 -5.03
C SER A 76 -2.53 -4.17 -4.09
N PHE A 77 -2.59 -3.81 -2.81
CA PHE A 77 -1.69 -4.38 -1.80
C PHE A 77 -2.36 -4.61 -0.46
N THR A 78 -1.77 -5.52 0.31
CA THR A 78 -2.02 -5.66 1.75
C THR A 78 -0.68 -5.60 2.45
N ALA A 79 -0.61 -4.81 3.53
CA ALA A 79 0.57 -4.69 4.36
C ALA A 79 0.19 -4.78 5.83
N THR A 80 1.14 -5.20 6.67
CA THR A 80 0.98 -5.21 8.11
C THR A 80 2.12 -4.45 8.76
N LYS A 81 1.81 -3.79 9.88
CA LYS A 81 2.78 -3.05 10.67
C LYS A 81 2.57 -3.41 12.14
N PRO A 82 3.62 -3.83 12.86
CA PRO A 82 3.50 -4.06 14.29
C PRO A 82 3.24 -2.73 15.00
N GLY A 83 2.36 -2.78 16.00
CA GLY A 83 2.03 -1.65 16.87
C GLY A 83 1.98 -2.10 18.31
N LYS A 84 2.20 -1.16 19.23
CA LYS A 84 2.31 -1.40 20.68
C LYS A 84 1.13 -2.19 21.28
N LYS A 85 -0.08 -2.01 20.74
CA LYS A 85 -1.31 -2.69 21.19
C LYS A 85 -1.74 -3.85 20.28
N GLY A 86 -1.02 -4.08 19.18
CA GLY A 86 -1.35 -5.08 18.18
C GLY A 86 -1.06 -4.60 16.77
N THR A 87 -1.21 -5.50 15.82
CA THR A 87 -0.92 -5.28 14.40
C THR A 87 -1.90 -4.29 13.76
N VAL A 88 -1.35 -3.38 12.95
CA VAL A 88 -2.11 -2.52 12.04
C VAL A 88 -2.09 -3.15 10.66
N THR A 89 -3.26 -3.34 10.05
CA THR A 89 -3.39 -3.87 8.70
C THR A 89 -3.75 -2.75 7.73
N PHE A 90 -3.10 -2.72 6.57
CA PHE A 90 -3.31 -1.78 5.48
C PHE A 90 -3.86 -2.51 4.26
N ASN A 91 -4.93 -1.95 3.68
CA ASN A 91 -5.50 -2.41 2.43
C ASN A 91 -5.58 -1.22 1.48
N GLY A 92 -4.86 -1.29 0.37
CA GLY A 92 -4.69 -0.12 -0.49
C GLY A 92 -4.32 -0.43 -1.92
N ARG A 93 -3.93 0.63 -2.62
CA ARG A 93 -3.50 0.61 -4.01
C ARG A 93 -2.28 1.49 -4.20
N VAL A 94 -1.35 0.99 -5.00
CA VAL A 94 -0.21 1.71 -5.56
C VAL A 94 -0.51 2.08 -7.00
N THR A 95 -0.18 3.30 -7.37
CA THR A 95 -0.17 3.81 -8.75
C THR A 95 1.23 4.35 -9.07
N ALA A 96 1.46 4.83 -10.29
CA ALA A 96 2.73 5.47 -10.66
C ALA A 96 3.04 6.75 -9.85
N HIS A 97 2.02 7.36 -9.21
CA HIS A 97 2.11 8.67 -8.57
C HIS A 97 1.68 8.68 -7.11
N SER A 98 0.98 7.65 -6.64
CA SER A 98 0.43 7.63 -5.29
C SER A 98 0.35 6.24 -4.67
N VAL A 99 0.40 6.22 -3.34
CA VAL A 99 0.03 5.10 -2.49
C VAL A 99 -1.12 5.55 -1.59
N THR A 100 -2.27 4.92 -1.74
CA THR A 100 -3.45 5.18 -0.90
C THR A 100 -3.87 3.89 -0.22
N ALA A 101 -4.21 3.95 1.06
CA ALA A 101 -4.73 2.79 1.77
C ALA A 101 -5.62 3.19 2.93
N GLN A 102 -6.56 2.30 3.24
CA GLN A 102 -7.23 2.31 4.54
C GLN A 102 -6.43 1.41 5.47
N TRP A 103 -6.35 1.80 6.75
CA TRP A 103 -5.69 1.00 7.76
C TRP A 103 -6.57 0.82 9.00
N LYS A 104 -6.37 -0.31 9.67
CA LYS A 104 -7.09 -0.67 10.88
C LYS A 104 -6.14 -1.31 11.87
N GLY A 105 -5.99 -0.66 13.02
CA GLY A 105 -5.38 -1.25 14.20
C GLY A 105 -6.46 -1.79 15.16
N PRO A 106 -6.05 -2.24 16.36
CA PRO A 106 -6.97 -2.74 17.38
C PRO A 106 -8.01 -1.70 17.84
N ASP A 107 -7.55 -0.46 18.06
CA ASP A 107 -8.36 0.60 18.68
C ASP A 107 -8.66 1.78 17.74
N CYS A 108 -7.81 1.99 16.72
CA CYS A 108 -7.85 3.11 15.80
C CYS A 108 -7.96 2.63 14.34
N TRP A 109 -8.54 3.46 13.48
CA TRP A 109 -8.53 3.26 12.04
C TRP A 109 -8.39 4.59 11.31
N GLY A 110 -7.95 4.53 10.06
CA GLY A 110 -7.67 5.72 9.29
C GLY A 110 -7.26 5.42 7.87
N ALA A 111 -6.66 6.42 7.24
CA ALA A 111 -6.20 6.34 5.87
C ALA A 111 -4.81 6.94 5.70
N ILE A 112 -4.10 6.48 4.67
CA ILE A 112 -2.89 7.12 4.16
C ILE A 112 -3.16 7.63 2.76
N ASP A 113 -2.59 8.79 2.46
CA ASP A 113 -2.50 9.34 1.12
C ASP A 113 -1.08 9.88 0.92
N LEU A 114 -0.31 9.19 0.09
CA LEU A 114 1.10 9.42 -0.14
C LEU A 114 1.34 9.67 -1.63
N THR A 115 2.17 10.65 -1.95
CA THR A 115 2.51 11.04 -3.31
C THR A 115 4.00 10.90 -3.56
N LYS A 116 4.37 10.55 -4.80
CA LYS A 116 5.75 10.36 -5.23
C LYS A 116 6.53 11.66 -5.38
#